data_AF-A0A5A8F8R5-F1
#
_entry.id   AF-A0A5A8F8R5-F1
#
_cell.length_a   1.000
_cell.length_b   1.000
_cell.length_c   1.000
_cell.angle_alpha   90.00
_cell.angle_beta   90.00
_cell.angle_gamma   90.00
#
_symmetry.space_group_name_H-M   'P 1'
#
loop_
_entity.id
_entity.type
_entity.pdbx_description
1 polymer ?
#
loop_
_entity_poly.entity_id
_entity_poly.type
_entity_poly.pdbx_seq_one_letter_code
_entity_poly.pdbx_strand_id
1 'polypeptide(L)'
;MMKKYPLIKIVRGKKYYLKLTPAQRYQHFILMTTFIFLILTGFPLKFHYYPWAKVMINMFGGLQVTTVIHRICGVTMVGLFFFHWYYLFRNLYVYYIRPSIRSNSFSFRGLFKFIYHSPMFPRGKDLKDVVDFLKYAFFITDEKPKHERFHWREKFDYWAVFWGIPLLGLTGLILWFETEATKILPGWALNISFIAHSDEALLAASVILIWHMYNAHVNYDKFPMSPLFLTGYLPEEIMKHEYYLEWQRLNELAEKHPELVLDIDSYKIKKEREIEEQYKAYMEYLDVEIKKDTSEA
;
A
#
# COMPACT_ATOMS: atom_id res chain seq x y z
N MET A 1 4.14 -3.75 26.80
CA MET A 1 3.96 -2.73 25.75
C MET A 1 3.82 -3.47 24.41
N MET A 2 2.60 -3.58 23.86
CA MET A 2 2.40 -4.22 22.56
C MET A 2 3.31 -3.54 21.53
N LYS A 3 4.16 -4.32 20.82
CA LYS A 3 4.88 -3.78 19.65
C LYS A 3 3.83 -3.14 18.75
N LYS A 4 4.10 -1.92 18.28
CA LYS A 4 3.11 -1.09 17.57
C LYS A 4 2.38 -1.88 16.48
N TYR A 5 3.07 -2.84 15.84
CA TYR A 5 2.49 -3.85 14.94
C TYR A 5 3.20 -5.22 15.11
N PRO A 6 2.53 -6.29 15.58
CA PRO A 6 3.11 -7.63 15.63
C PRO A 6 3.34 -8.19 14.22
N LEU A 7 4.38 -9.00 14.03
CA LEU A 7 4.66 -9.59 12.71
C LEU A 7 3.75 -10.77 12.41
N ILE A 8 3.39 -11.54 13.44
CA ILE A 8 2.45 -12.66 13.33
C ILE A 8 1.31 -12.42 14.31
N LYS A 9 0.08 -12.54 13.84
CA LYS A 9 -1.12 -12.57 14.66
C LYS A 9 -1.74 -13.95 14.63
N ILE A 10 -2.16 -14.46 15.78
CA ILE A 10 -2.97 -15.67 15.88
C ILE A 10 -4.40 -15.24 16.18
N VAL A 11 -5.34 -15.65 15.32
CA VAL A 11 -6.77 -15.38 15.46
C VAL A 11 -7.52 -16.67 15.18
N ARG A 12 -8.30 -17.13 16.16
CA ARG A 12 -8.98 -18.43 16.16
C ARG A 12 -8.04 -19.59 15.78
N GLY A 13 -6.84 -19.59 16.34
CA GLY A 13 -5.80 -20.59 16.05
C GLY A 13 -5.14 -20.48 14.66
N LYS A 14 -5.55 -19.54 13.80
CA LYS A 14 -4.93 -19.31 12.48
C LYS A 14 -3.90 -18.19 12.53
N LYS A 15 -2.75 -18.39 11.87
CA LYS A 15 -1.68 -17.40 11.78
C LYS A 15 -1.90 -16.43 10.61
N TYR A 16 -1.62 -15.16 10.85
CA TYR A 16 -1.69 -14.07 9.90
C TYR A 16 -0.40 -13.25 9.95
N TYR A 17 0.19 -12.96 8.79
CA TYR A 17 1.52 -12.36 8.67
C TYR A 17 1.43 -10.92 8.17
N LEU A 18 2.11 -9.99 8.85
CA LEU A 18 2.14 -8.58 8.48
C LEU A 18 2.95 -8.38 7.19
N LYS A 19 2.31 -7.82 6.17
CA LYS A 19 2.90 -7.49 4.87
C LYS A 19 2.95 -5.98 4.62
N LEU A 20 1.86 -5.28 4.97
CA LEU A 20 1.73 -3.82 4.84
C LEU A 20 1.53 -3.16 6.21
N THR A 21 2.37 -2.17 6.49
CA THR A 21 2.20 -1.29 7.65
C THR A 21 0.98 -0.37 7.47
N PRO A 22 0.38 0.15 8.56
CA PRO A 22 -0.74 1.08 8.41
C PRO A 22 -0.41 2.32 7.59
N ALA A 23 0.80 2.86 7.71
CA ALA A 23 1.23 4.01 6.90
C ALA A 23 1.22 3.71 5.39
N GLN A 24 1.58 2.48 4.98
CA GLN A 24 1.49 2.05 3.58
C GLN A 24 0.04 1.86 3.14
N ARG A 25 -0.80 1.30 4.02
CA ARG A 25 -2.23 1.12 3.74
C ARG A 25 -2.97 2.43 3.58
N TYR A 26 -2.71 3.42 4.42
CA TYR A 26 -3.31 4.75 4.28
C TYR A 26 -2.91 5.42 2.96
N GLN A 27 -1.62 5.35 2.61
CA GLN A 27 -1.16 5.84 1.30
C GLN A 27 -1.85 5.11 0.15
N HIS A 28 -1.94 3.77 0.21
CA HIS A 28 -2.64 2.99 -0.79
C HIS A 28 -4.13 3.34 -0.89
N PHE A 29 -4.82 3.56 0.23
CA PHE A 29 -6.23 3.92 0.22
C PHE A 29 -6.47 5.29 -0.43
N ILE A 30 -5.61 6.28 -0.14
CA ILE A 30 -5.66 7.58 -0.81
C ILE A 30 -5.34 7.42 -2.29
N LEU A 31 -4.31 6.66 -2.65
CA LEU A 31 -3.93 6.38 -4.04
C LEU A 31 -5.09 5.76 -4.82
N MET A 32 -5.68 4.69 -4.28
CA MET A 32 -6.78 3.95 -4.89
C MET A 32 -7.99 4.84 -5.10
N THR A 33 -8.44 5.56 -4.07
CA THR A 33 -9.63 6.41 -4.18
C THR A 33 -9.39 7.56 -5.15
N THR A 34 -8.28 8.28 -5.04
CA THR A 34 -7.94 9.38 -5.97
C THR A 34 -7.80 8.90 -7.41
N PHE A 35 -7.19 7.74 -7.65
CA PHE A 35 -7.08 7.14 -8.98
C PHE A 35 -8.45 6.81 -9.58
N ILE A 36 -9.36 6.22 -8.80
CA ILE A 36 -10.73 5.93 -9.25
C ILE A 36 -11.43 7.23 -9.67
N PHE A 37 -11.38 8.29 -8.85
CA PHE A 37 -12.00 9.56 -9.21
C PHE A 37 -11.34 10.23 -10.43
N LEU A 38 -10.01 10.13 -10.58
CA LEU A 38 -9.31 10.63 -11.76
C LEU A 38 -9.78 9.95 -13.04
N ILE A 39 -9.98 8.63 -13.01
CA ILE A 39 -10.55 7.88 -14.15
C ILE A 39 -11.99 8.30 -14.41
N LEU A 40 -12.82 8.30 -13.37
CA LEU A 40 -14.25 8.59 -13.48
C LEU A 40 -14.56 10.02 -13.91
N THR A 41 -13.64 10.96 -13.71
CA THR A 41 -13.77 12.34 -14.19
C THR A 41 -13.00 12.57 -15.49
N GLY A 42 -11.80 12.04 -15.64
CA GLY A 42 -10.91 12.28 -16.78
C GLY A 42 -11.42 11.68 -18.08
N PHE A 43 -11.90 10.43 -18.06
CA PHE A 43 -12.42 9.82 -19.29
C PHE A 43 -13.68 10.52 -19.82
N PRO A 44 -14.69 10.86 -19.00
CA PRO A 44 -15.80 11.67 -19.50
C PRO A 44 -15.39 13.02 -20.07
N LEU A 45 -14.38 13.70 -19.49
CA LEU A 45 -13.87 14.97 -20.04
C LEU A 45 -13.22 14.78 -21.42
N LYS A 46 -12.40 13.73 -21.59
CA LYS A 46 -11.79 13.36 -22.89
C LYS A 46 -12.85 12.97 -23.92
N PHE A 47 -13.82 12.17 -23.51
CA PHE A 47 -14.81 11.51 -24.38
C PHE A 47 -16.19 12.18 -24.33
N HIS A 48 -16.24 13.49 -24.02
CA HIS A 48 -17.46 14.27 -23.76
C HIS A 48 -18.51 14.23 -24.88
N TYR A 49 -18.11 13.87 -26.10
CA TYR A 49 -18.99 13.73 -27.25
C TYR A 49 -19.86 12.46 -27.20
N TYR A 50 -19.46 11.42 -26.46
CA TYR A 50 -20.26 10.20 -26.30
C TYR A 50 -21.38 10.35 -25.25
N PRO A 51 -22.54 9.67 -25.42
CA PRO A 51 -23.66 9.77 -24.49
C PRO A 51 -23.33 9.38 -23.03
N TRP A 52 -22.56 8.31 -22.83
CA TRP A 52 -22.19 7.83 -21.50
C TRP A 52 -21.35 8.88 -20.72
N ALA A 53 -20.51 9.64 -21.42
CA ALA A 53 -19.68 10.68 -20.83
C ALA A 53 -20.55 11.84 -20.31
N LYS A 54 -21.59 12.23 -21.06
CA LYS A 54 -22.55 13.26 -20.64
C LYS A 54 -23.31 12.84 -19.37
N VAL A 55 -23.75 11.58 -19.29
CA VAL A 55 -24.40 11.03 -18.09
C VAL A 55 -23.47 11.12 -16.88
N MET A 56 -22.22 10.69 -17.05
CA MET A 56 -21.20 10.76 -15.99
C MET A 56 -20.91 12.20 -15.54
N ILE A 57 -20.71 13.12 -16.48
CA ILE A 57 -20.47 14.54 -16.18
C ILE A 57 -21.65 15.14 -15.41
N ASN A 58 -22.89 14.84 -15.81
CA ASN A 58 -24.08 15.33 -15.12
C ASN A 58 -24.22 14.75 -13.71
N MET A 59 -23.87 13.46 -13.52
CA MET A 59 -23.87 12.81 -12.20
C MET A 59 -22.90 13.49 -11.21
N PHE A 60 -21.76 13.99 -11.71
CA PHE A 60 -20.81 14.77 -10.90
C PHE A 60 -21.21 16.24 -10.69
N GLY A 61 -22.33 16.70 -11.25
CA GLY A 61 -22.79 18.09 -11.11
C GLY A 61 -22.43 19.00 -12.28
N GLY A 62 -22.11 18.44 -13.44
CA GLY A 62 -21.84 19.17 -14.68
C GLY A 62 -20.36 19.31 -15.01
N LEU A 63 -20.06 19.95 -16.14
CA LEU A 63 -18.71 20.01 -16.72
C LEU A 63 -17.72 20.73 -15.78
N GLN A 64 -18.14 21.85 -15.20
CA GLN A 64 -17.31 22.65 -14.30
C GLN A 64 -16.94 21.85 -13.04
N VAL A 65 -17.93 21.22 -12.40
CA VAL A 65 -17.71 20.45 -11.17
C VAL A 65 -16.83 19.23 -11.45
N THR A 66 -17.10 18.50 -12.53
CA THR A 66 -16.27 17.35 -12.96
C THR A 66 -14.81 17.76 -13.16
N THR A 67 -14.56 18.89 -13.81
CA THR A 67 -13.21 19.43 -14.04
C THR A 67 -12.51 19.80 -12.73
N VAL A 68 -13.24 20.42 -11.79
CA VAL A 68 -12.70 20.79 -10.48
C VAL A 68 -12.36 19.53 -9.66
N ILE A 69 -13.24 18.53 -9.64
CA ILE A 69 -12.97 17.25 -8.97
C ILE A 69 -11.72 16.60 -9.55
N HIS A 70 -11.61 16.53 -10.89
CA HIS A 70 -10.44 15.97 -11.57
C HIS A 70 -9.14 16.65 -11.11
N ARG A 71 -9.13 17.99 -11.08
CA ARG A 71 -7.98 18.80 -10.63
C ARG A 71 -7.64 18.56 -9.17
N ILE A 72 -8.63 18.54 -8.27
CA ILE A 72 -8.42 18.26 -6.83
C ILE A 72 -7.81 16.87 -6.65
N CYS A 73 -8.34 15.85 -7.33
CA CYS A 73 -7.79 14.50 -7.28
C CYS A 73 -6.37 14.44 -7.87
N GLY A 74 -6.09 15.20 -8.93
CA GLY A 74 -4.77 15.31 -9.53
C GLY A 74 -3.74 15.92 -8.57
N VAL A 75 -4.07 17.05 -7.93
CA VAL A 75 -3.23 17.66 -6.89
C VAL A 75 -3.02 16.69 -5.72
N THR A 76 -4.07 15.99 -5.30
CA THR A 76 -3.99 15.02 -4.21
C THR A 76 -3.05 13.86 -4.57
N MET A 77 -3.13 13.33 -5.80
CA MET A 77 -2.25 12.27 -6.29
C MET A 77 -0.79 12.72 -6.36
N VAL A 78 -0.52 13.92 -6.89
CA VAL A 78 0.83 14.50 -6.94
C VAL A 78 1.37 14.75 -5.52
N GLY A 79 0.54 15.28 -4.62
CA GLY A 79 0.89 15.44 -3.21
C GLY A 79 1.22 14.12 -2.52
N LEU A 80 0.46 13.06 -2.79
CA LEU A 80 0.73 11.72 -2.30
C LEU A 80 2.06 11.16 -2.82
N PHE A 81 2.40 11.42 -4.08
CA PHE A 81 3.70 11.03 -4.65
C PHE A 81 4.87 11.69 -3.93
N PHE A 82 4.82 13.00 -3.67
CA PHE A 82 5.86 13.68 -2.89
C PHE A 82 5.89 13.22 -1.43
N PHE A 83 4.73 12.96 -0.83
CA PHE A 83 4.65 12.35 0.50
C PHE A 83 5.29 10.95 0.52
N HIS A 84 5.12 10.16 -0.55
CA HIS A 84 5.75 8.85 -0.68
C HIS A 84 7.27 8.96 -0.76
N TRP A 85 7.80 9.92 -1.52
CA TRP A 85 9.24 10.24 -1.52
C TRP A 85 9.73 10.61 -0.12
N TYR A 86 9.03 11.49 0.58
CA TYR A 86 9.35 11.82 1.98
C TYR A 86 9.36 10.57 2.86
N TYR A 87 8.38 9.68 2.71
CA TYR A 87 8.32 8.41 3.44
C TYR A 87 9.56 7.52 3.16
N LEU A 88 9.97 7.41 1.89
CA LEU A 88 11.17 6.64 1.49
C LEU A 88 12.45 7.26 2.05
N PHE A 89 12.62 8.58 1.93
CA PHE A 89 13.79 9.29 2.48
C PHE A 89 13.84 9.23 3.99
N ARG A 90 12.70 9.34 4.68
CA ARG A 90 12.61 9.18 6.13
C ARG A 90 13.03 7.78 6.55
N ASN A 91 12.57 6.74 5.85
CA ASN A 91 12.96 5.37 6.14
C ASN A 91 14.46 5.15 5.88
N LEU A 92 14.99 5.65 4.77
CA LEU A 92 16.41 5.61 4.49
C LEU A 92 17.22 6.30 5.60
N TYR A 93 16.76 7.48 6.03
CA TYR A 93 17.44 8.24 7.07
C TYR A 93 17.42 7.51 8.43
N VAL A 94 16.26 7.01 8.85
CA VAL A 94 16.08 6.36 10.15
C VAL A 94 16.76 4.99 10.21
N TYR A 95 16.65 4.18 9.14
CA TYR A 95 17.12 2.79 9.16
C TYR A 95 18.56 2.62 8.67
N TYR A 96 19.11 3.57 7.91
CA TYR A 96 20.49 3.47 7.41
C TYR A 96 21.35 4.67 7.81
N ILE A 97 20.98 5.90 7.43
CA ILE A 97 21.87 7.08 7.59
C ILE A 97 22.17 7.36 9.07
N ARG A 98 21.15 7.50 9.91
CA ARG A 98 21.31 7.83 11.34
C ARG A 98 22.09 6.76 12.11
N PRO A 99 21.79 5.44 11.96
CA PRO A 99 22.61 4.39 12.59
C PRO A 99 24.05 4.37 12.09
N SER A 100 24.28 4.44 10.77
CA SER A 100 25.63 4.35 10.19
C SER A 100 26.53 5.53 10.55
N ILE A 101 25.98 6.74 10.67
CA ILE A 101 26.72 7.91 11.19
C ILE A 101 27.08 7.70 12.66
N ARG A 102 26.14 7.21 13.49
CA ARG A 102 26.40 6.96 14.93
C ARG A 102 27.46 5.90 15.16
N SER A 103 27.54 4.89 14.30
CA SER A 103 28.55 3.83 14.38
C SER A 103 29.82 4.14 13.56
N ASN A 104 29.99 5.36 13.04
CA ASN A 104 31.11 5.75 12.16
C ASN A 104 31.38 4.76 11.01
N SER A 105 30.33 4.11 10.51
CA SER A 105 30.41 3.08 9.46
C SER A 105 29.73 3.51 8.16
N PHE A 106 29.44 4.81 8.02
CA PHE A 106 28.82 5.34 6.81
C PHE A 106 29.71 5.10 5.58
N SER A 107 29.14 4.46 4.58
CA SER A 107 29.79 4.22 3.29
C SER A 107 28.78 4.36 2.16
N PHE A 108 29.20 4.98 1.04
CA PHE A 108 28.39 5.03 -0.18
C PHE A 108 28.11 3.64 -0.74
N ARG A 109 29.05 2.68 -0.61
CA ARG A 109 28.83 1.29 -0.99
C ARG A 109 27.76 0.63 -0.12
N GLY A 110 27.77 0.91 1.18
CA GLY A 110 26.73 0.45 2.10
C GLY A 110 25.36 1.05 1.79
N LEU A 111 25.32 2.33 1.41
CA LEU A 111 24.09 3.05 1.07
C LEU A 111 23.47 2.45 -0.18
N PHE A 112 24.27 2.25 -1.23
CA PHE A 112 23.82 1.61 -2.45
C PHE A 112 23.33 0.19 -2.17
N LYS A 113 24.06 -0.58 -1.36
CA LYS A 113 23.64 -1.94 -0.95
C LYS A 113 22.29 -1.90 -0.21
N PHE A 114 22.08 -0.95 0.68
CA PHE A 114 20.81 -0.80 1.39
C PHE A 114 19.64 -0.51 0.44
N ILE A 115 19.83 0.41 -0.52
CA ILE A 115 18.80 0.75 -1.52
C ILE A 115 18.52 -0.44 -2.45
N TYR A 116 19.58 -1.07 -2.97
CA TYR A 116 19.50 -2.22 -3.86
C TYR A 116 18.77 -3.42 -3.22
N HIS A 117 19.00 -3.64 -1.93
CA HIS A 117 18.30 -4.68 -1.16
C HIS A 117 16.97 -4.22 -0.55
N SER A 118 16.49 -3.01 -0.87
CA SER A 118 15.15 -2.60 -0.44
C SER A 118 14.08 -3.46 -1.13
N PRO A 119 12.94 -3.74 -0.47
CA PRO A 119 11.98 -4.72 -0.97
C PRO A 119 11.40 -4.43 -2.36
N MET A 120 11.23 -3.15 -2.71
CA MET A 120 10.61 -2.73 -3.98
C MET A 120 11.62 -2.44 -5.09
N PHE A 121 12.92 -2.46 -4.80
CA PHE A 121 13.94 -2.22 -5.83
C PHE A 121 14.02 -3.44 -6.78
N PRO A 122 13.98 -3.22 -8.11
CA PRO A 122 14.16 -4.28 -9.09
C PRO A 122 15.60 -4.78 -9.04
N ARG A 123 15.78 -6.10 -8.96
CA ARG A 123 17.07 -6.79 -8.87
C ARG A 123 17.19 -7.81 -9.99
N GLY A 124 18.42 -8.25 -10.27
CA GLY A 124 18.65 -9.35 -11.22
C GLY A 124 17.92 -10.65 -10.85
N LYS A 125 17.62 -10.85 -9.55
CA LYS A 125 16.76 -11.96 -9.09
C LYS A 125 15.34 -11.88 -9.68
N ASP A 126 14.78 -10.70 -9.88
CA ASP A 126 13.42 -10.57 -10.44
C ASP A 126 13.39 -11.10 -11.89
N LEU A 127 14.46 -10.89 -12.67
CA LEU A 127 14.59 -11.48 -14.01
C LEU A 127 14.70 -13.01 -13.96
N LYS A 128 15.46 -13.54 -13.00
CA LYS A 128 15.52 -14.99 -12.77
C LYS A 128 14.13 -15.54 -12.41
N ASP A 129 13.39 -14.87 -11.53
CA ASP A 129 12.04 -15.26 -11.13
C ASP A 129 11.05 -15.22 -12.33
N VAL A 130 11.24 -14.30 -13.28
CA VAL A 130 10.47 -14.29 -14.55
C VAL A 130 10.82 -15.50 -15.41
N VAL A 131 12.10 -15.83 -15.58
CA VAL A 131 12.53 -17.00 -16.36
C VAL A 131 12.03 -18.30 -15.73
N ASP A 132 12.15 -18.43 -14.40
CA ASP A 132 11.64 -19.58 -13.66
C ASP A 132 10.11 -19.66 -13.76
N PHE A 133 9.41 -18.52 -13.78
CA PHE A 133 7.96 -18.48 -14.00
C PHE A 133 7.60 -19.00 -15.39
N LEU A 134 8.33 -18.59 -16.43
CA LEU A 134 8.10 -19.07 -17.79
C LEU A 134 8.36 -20.57 -17.91
N LYS A 135 9.44 -21.08 -17.31
CA LYS A 135 9.70 -22.52 -17.27
C LYS A 135 8.57 -23.28 -16.60
N TYR A 136 8.08 -22.78 -15.46
CA TYR A 136 6.95 -23.37 -14.76
C TYR A 136 5.66 -23.33 -15.62
N ALA A 137 5.36 -22.19 -16.23
CA ALA A 137 4.17 -21.99 -17.05
C ALA A 137 4.16 -22.85 -18.32
N PHE A 138 5.33 -23.13 -18.90
CA PHE A 138 5.50 -24.02 -20.05
C PHE A 138 5.77 -25.47 -19.65
N PHE A 139 5.55 -25.85 -18.39
CA PHE A 139 5.73 -27.22 -17.88
C PHE A 139 7.15 -27.79 -18.08
N ILE A 140 8.16 -26.92 -18.18
CA ILE A 140 9.59 -27.30 -18.23
C ILE A 140 10.09 -27.69 -16.83
N THR A 141 9.46 -27.16 -15.78
CA THR A 141 9.74 -27.48 -14.38
C THR A 141 8.44 -27.48 -13.58
N ASP A 142 8.37 -28.32 -12.54
CA ASP A 142 7.28 -28.31 -11.56
C ASP A 142 7.54 -27.33 -10.41
N GLU A 143 8.73 -26.73 -10.34
CA GLU A 143 9.08 -25.76 -9.30
C GLU A 143 8.57 -24.36 -9.63
N LYS A 144 7.70 -23.81 -8.78
CA LYS A 144 7.33 -22.40 -8.82
C LYS A 144 8.52 -21.49 -8.44
N PRO A 145 8.58 -20.26 -8.96
CA PRO A 145 9.64 -19.32 -8.58
C PRO A 145 9.58 -18.99 -7.08
N LYS A 146 10.74 -19.05 -6.42
CA LYS A 146 10.86 -18.71 -4.99
C LYS A 146 11.13 -17.22 -4.84
N HIS A 147 10.04 -16.46 -4.73
CA HIS A 147 10.08 -15.01 -4.64
C HIS A 147 10.59 -14.52 -3.28
N GLU A 148 11.04 -13.27 -3.27
CA GLU A 148 11.46 -12.58 -2.04
C GLU A 148 10.24 -12.02 -1.31
N ARG A 149 10.39 -10.92 -0.57
CA ARG A 149 9.27 -10.26 0.12
C ARG A 149 8.15 -9.82 -0.84
N PHE A 150 8.48 -9.43 -2.06
CA PHE A 150 7.49 -9.08 -3.10
C PHE A 150 7.85 -9.77 -4.41
N HIS A 151 6.83 -10.17 -5.17
CA HIS A 151 6.95 -10.73 -6.51
C HIS A 151 7.43 -9.66 -7.49
N TRP A 152 8.03 -10.11 -8.59
CA TRP A 152 8.36 -9.22 -9.71
C TRP A 152 7.12 -8.50 -10.28
N ARG A 153 5.93 -9.14 -10.24
CA ARG A 153 4.66 -8.54 -10.68
C ARG A 153 4.22 -7.39 -9.79
N GLU A 154 4.33 -7.57 -8.46
CA GLU A 154 4.00 -6.51 -7.50
C GLU A 154 4.96 -5.32 -7.62
N LYS A 155 6.24 -5.60 -7.89
CA LYS A 155 7.22 -4.55 -8.18
C LYS A 155 6.90 -3.84 -9.50
N PHE A 156 6.51 -4.59 -10.53
CA PHE A 156 6.07 -4.01 -11.79
C PHE A 156 4.90 -3.05 -11.57
N ASP A 157 3.85 -3.46 -10.84
CA ASP A 157 2.72 -2.60 -10.49
C ASP A 157 3.18 -1.32 -9.78
N TYR A 158 4.03 -1.47 -8.77
CA TYR A 158 4.58 -0.35 -8.01
C TYR A 158 5.31 0.65 -8.92
N TRP A 159 6.22 0.16 -9.78
CA TRP A 159 7.02 1.03 -10.65
C TRP A 159 6.20 1.63 -11.79
N ALA A 160 5.25 0.89 -12.37
CA ALA A 160 4.35 1.39 -13.39
C ALA A 160 3.57 2.60 -12.86
N VAL A 161 2.96 2.48 -11.68
CA VAL A 161 2.24 3.60 -11.04
C VAL A 161 3.21 4.72 -10.62
N PHE A 162 4.37 4.37 -10.06
CA PHE A 162 5.35 5.33 -9.59
C PHE A 162 5.88 6.24 -10.70
N TRP A 163 6.08 5.71 -11.91
CA TRP A 163 6.50 6.50 -13.09
C TRP A 163 5.33 7.15 -13.83
N GLY A 164 4.16 6.52 -13.84
CA GLY A 164 2.95 7.09 -14.43
C GLY A 164 2.50 8.38 -13.75
N ILE A 165 2.64 8.48 -12.41
CA ILE A 165 2.22 9.69 -11.67
C ILE A 165 3.01 10.95 -12.09
N PRO A 166 4.36 10.95 -12.17
CA PRO A 166 5.11 12.07 -12.72
C PRO A 166 4.70 12.45 -14.14
N LEU A 167 4.52 11.47 -15.04
CA LEU A 167 4.14 11.74 -16.43
C LEU A 167 2.75 12.42 -16.49
N LEU A 168 1.74 11.81 -15.85
CA LEU A 168 0.39 12.35 -15.78
C LEU A 168 0.36 13.70 -15.03
N GLY A 169 1.11 13.83 -13.94
CA GLY A 169 1.18 15.06 -13.15
C GLY A 169 1.79 16.21 -13.96
N LEU A 170 2.91 16.00 -14.63
CA LEU A 170 3.58 17.03 -15.43
C LEU A 170 2.74 17.44 -16.64
N THR A 171 2.26 16.47 -17.41
CA THR A 171 1.40 16.74 -18.57
C THR A 171 0.08 17.39 -18.16
N GLY A 172 -0.50 16.97 -17.02
CA GLY A 172 -1.71 17.58 -16.46
C GLY A 172 -1.49 19.02 -15.99
N LEU A 173 -0.33 19.35 -15.42
CA LEU A 173 0.02 20.73 -15.06
C LEU A 173 0.18 21.62 -16.31
N ILE A 174 0.80 21.11 -17.37
CA ILE A 174 0.92 21.81 -18.65
C ILE A 174 -0.46 22.12 -19.23
N LEU A 175 -1.37 21.14 -19.21
CA LEU A 175 -2.76 21.28 -19.70
C LEU A 175 -3.65 22.10 -18.77
N TRP A 176 -3.31 22.22 -17.49
CA TRP A 176 -4.06 23.10 -16.59
C TRP A 176 -3.64 24.55 -16.78
N PHE A 177 -2.34 24.81 -16.91
CA PHE A 177 -1.78 26.15 -17.02
C PHE A 177 -1.28 26.45 -18.44
N GLU A 178 -2.07 26.12 -19.47
CA GLU A 178 -1.68 26.19 -20.88
C GLU A 178 -1.10 27.56 -21.27
N THR A 179 -1.78 28.65 -20.90
CA THR A 179 -1.33 30.03 -21.17
C THR A 179 0.05 30.31 -20.58
N GLU A 180 0.31 29.86 -19.35
CA GLU A 180 1.60 30.05 -18.69
C GLU A 180 2.67 29.12 -19.28
N ALA A 181 2.30 27.87 -19.59
CA ALA A 181 3.18 26.90 -20.21
C ALA A 181 3.68 27.36 -21.58
N THR A 182 2.83 27.97 -22.41
CA THR A 182 3.21 28.46 -23.75
C THR A 182 4.16 29.65 -23.75
N LYS A 183 4.37 30.32 -22.61
CA LYS A 183 5.41 31.36 -22.47
C LYS A 183 6.83 30.77 -22.50
N ILE A 184 6.96 29.49 -22.14
CA ILE A 184 8.25 28.79 -22.01
C ILE A 184 8.37 27.57 -22.92
N LEU A 185 7.25 26.99 -23.34
CA LEU A 185 7.19 25.82 -24.22
C LEU A 185 6.56 26.18 -25.58
N PRO A 186 7.00 25.54 -26.68
CA PRO A 186 6.37 25.72 -27.97
C PRO A 186 4.95 25.12 -27.98
N GLY A 187 4.05 25.67 -28.81
CA GLY A 187 2.64 25.25 -28.84
C GLY A 187 2.41 23.75 -29.12
N TRP A 188 3.30 23.09 -29.86
CA TRP A 188 3.22 21.64 -30.09
C TRP A 188 3.35 20.82 -28.80
N ALA A 189 3.98 21.37 -27.76
CA ALA A 189 4.13 20.69 -26.47
C ALA A 189 2.79 20.49 -25.76
N LEU A 190 1.79 21.35 -26.01
CA LEU A 190 0.42 21.14 -25.51
C LEU A 190 -0.21 19.91 -26.16
N ASN A 191 -0.05 19.74 -27.47
CA ASN A 191 -0.57 18.58 -28.20
C ASN A 191 0.08 17.28 -27.70
N ILE A 192 1.41 17.27 -27.54
CA ILE A 192 2.12 16.11 -26.98
C ILE A 192 1.66 15.84 -25.54
N SER A 193 1.50 16.88 -24.72
CA SER A 193 1.01 16.73 -23.34
C SER A 193 -0.39 16.13 -23.32
N PHE A 194 -1.29 16.59 -24.20
CA PHE A 194 -2.65 16.05 -24.31
C PHE A 194 -2.64 14.57 -24.68
N ILE A 195 -1.87 14.19 -25.69
CA ILE A 195 -1.74 12.78 -26.14
C ILE A 195 -1.14 11.93 -25.02
N ALA A 196 0.01 12.35 -24.49
CA ALA A 196 0.72 11.61 -23.45
C ALA A 196 -0.13 11.45 -22.19
N HIS A 197 -0.79 12.52 -21.72
CA HIS A 197 -1.67 12.45 -20.56
C HIS A 197 -2.84 11.47 -20.80
N SER A 198 -3.46 11.58 -21.97
CA SER A 198 -4.65 10.82 -22.31
C SER A 198 -4.39 9.33 -22.55
N ASP A 199 -3.24 9.00 -23.15
CA ASP A 199 -2.88 7.62 -23.47
C ASP A 199 -2.24 6.92 -22.28
N GLU A 200 -1.42 7.62 -21.49
CA GLU A 200 -0.91 7.09 -20.22
C GLU A 200 -2.06 6.85 -19.23
N ALA A 201 -3.07 7.72 -19.18
CA ALA A 201 -4.24 7.48 -18.34
C ALA A 201 -5.01 6.22 -18.75
N LEU A 202 -5.10 5.94 -20.06
CA LEU A 202 -5.70 4.72 -20.58
C LEU A 202 -4.85 3.48 -20.25
N LEU A 203 -3.54 3.56 -20.44
CA LEU A 203 -2.61 2.50 -20.09
C LEU A 203 -2.68 2.18 -18.59
N ALA A 204 -2.59 3.21 -17.73
CA ALA A 204 -2.68 3.07 -16.29
C ALA A 204 -4.02 2.47 -15.85
N ALA A 205 -5.15 2.96 -16.40
CA ALA A 205 -6.47 2.38 -16.11
C ALA A 205 -6.53 0.90 -16.51
N SER A 206 -6.01 0.54 -17.68
CA SER A 206 -6.03 -0.84 -18.17
C SER A 206 -5.16 -1.77 -17.31
N VAL A 207 -3.94 -1.35 -16.98
CA VAL A 207 -3.03 -2.11 -16.10
C VAL A 207 -3.65 -2.27 -14.72
N ILE A 208 -4.23 -1.22 -14.14
CA ILE A 208 -4.84 -1.35 -12.82
C ILE A 208 -6.09 -2.23 -12.85
N LEU A 209 -7.02 -1.99 -13.77
CA LEU A 209 -8.30 -2.71 -13.80
C LEU A 209 -8.16 -4.19 -14.20
N ILE A 210 -7.23 -4.51 -15.09
CA ILE A 210 -7.04 -5.88 -15.57
C ILE A 210 -5.95 -6.58 -14.77
N TRP A 211 -4.74 -6.04 -14.81
CA TRP A 211 -3.56 -6.73 -14.28
C TRP A 211 -3.48 -6.65 -12.76
N HIS A 212 -3.63 -5.46 -12.18
CA HIS A 212 -3.54 -5.29 -10.73
C HIS A 212 -4.72 -5.97 -10.03
N MET A 213 -5.97 -5.72 -10.47
CA MET A 213 -7.14 -6.35 -9.86
C MET A 213 -7.05 -7.88 -9.88
N TYR A 214 -6.59 -8.48 -10.98
CA TYR A 214 -6.38 -9.92 -11.05
C TYR A 214 -5.33 -10.40 -10.04
N ASN A 215 -4.11 -9.86 -10.09
CA ASN A 215 -3.02 -10.35 -9.24
C ASN A 215 -3.26 -10.05 -7.74
N ALA A 216 -3.94 -8.96 -7.41
CA ALA A 216 -4.14 -8.51 -6.03
C ALA A 216 -5.45 -9.02 -5.39
N HIS A 217 -6.52 -9.23 -6.16
CA HIS A 217 -7.86 -9.45 -5.60
C HIS A 217 -8.61 -10.66 -6.14
N VAL A 218 -8.61 -10.89 -7.45
CA VAL A 218 -9.54 -11.86 -8.07
C VAL A 218 -8.87 -13.11 -8.62
N ASN A 219 -7.60 -13.36 -8.29
CA ASN A 219 -6.98 -14.66 -8.54
C ASN A 219 -7.61 -15.75 -7.65
N TYR A 220 -7.39 -17.01 -8.01
CA TYR A 220 -7.95 -18.18 -7.32
C TYR A 220 -7.71 -18.18 -5.79
N ASP A 221 -6.53 -17.72 -5.35
CA ASP A 221 -6.13 -17.75 -3.95
C ASP A 221 -6.73 -16.59 -3.11
N LYS A 222 -7.18 -15.51 -3.76
CA LYS A 222 -7.58 -14.26 -3.10
C LYS A 222 -9.03 -13.86 -3.36
N PHE A 223 -9.74 -14.59 -4.22
CA PHE A 223 -11.12 -14.29 -4.58
C PHE A 223 -12.05 -14.22 -3.35
N PRO A 224 -13.00 -13.26 -3.29
CA PRO A 224 -13.24 -12.18 -4.25
C PRO A 224 -12.31 -10.97 -4.08
N MET A 225 -11.59 -10.90 -2.95
CA MET A 225 -10.75 -9.76 -2.61
C MET A 225 -9.75 -10.12 -1.50
N SER A 226 -8.45 -9.86 -1.73
CA SER A 226 -7.44 -9.96 -0.68
C SER A 226 -7.70 -8.95 0.47
N PRO A 227 -7.63 -9.39 1.75
CA PRO A 227 -7.79 -8.49 2.90
C PRO A 227 -6.54 -7.63 3.18
N LEU A 228 -5.48 -7.79 2.38
CA LEU A 228 -4.17 -7.20 2.65
C LEU A 228 -4.20 -5.67 2.69
N PHE A 229 -4.88 -5.02 1.74
CA PHE A 229 -4.95 -3.56 1.71
C PHE A 229 -5.76 -2.99 2.90
N LEU A 230 -6.73 -3.75 3.42
CA LEU A 230 -7.58 -3.36 4.55
C LEU A 230 -6.98 -3.68 5.91
N THR A 231 -6.29 -4.79 6.06
CA THR A 231 -5.81 -5.28 7.37
C THR A 231 -4.30 -5.16 7.51
N GLY A 232 -3.57 -5.29 6.41
CA GLY A 232 -2.11 -5.35 6.37
C GLY A 232 -1.56 -6.76 6.55
N TYR A 233 -2.43 -7.76 6.74
CA TYR A 233 -2.03 -9.13 7.03
C TYR A 233 -2.53 -10.09 5.95
N LEU A 234 -1.76 -11.16 5.72
CA LEU A 234 -2.16 -12.31 4.89
C LEU A 234 -2.26 -13.59 5.73
N PRO A 235 -3.21 -14.48 5.45
CA PRO A 235 -3.29 -15.79 6.10
C PRO A 235 -2.08 -16.67 5.76
N GLU A 236 -1.74 -17.58 6.66
CA GLU A 236 -0.58 -18.48 6.53
C GLU A 236 -0.59 -19.30 5.23
N GLU A 237 -1.75 -19.78 4.79
CA GLU A 237 -1.89 -20.59 3.58
C GLU A 237 -1.43 -19.84 2.32
N ILE A 238 -1.85 -18.58 2.16
CA ILE A 238 -1.43 -17.71 1.05
C ILE A 238 0.05 -17.37 1.19
N MET A 239 0.53 -17.13 2.42
CA MET A 239 1.95 -16.86 2.67
C MET A 239 2.84 -18.05 2.29
N LYS A 240 2.42 -19.30 2.56
CA LYS A 240 3.14 -20.51 2.14
C LYS A 240 3.09 -20.70 0.63
N HIS A 241 1.93 -20.44 0.03
CA HIS A 241 1.71 -20.68 -1.40
C HIS A 241 2.41 -19.65 -2.31
N GLU A 242 2.27 -18.36 -2.01
CA GLU A 242 2.78 -17.27 -2.85
C GLU A 242 4.13 -16.71 -2.33
N TYR A 243 4.32 -16.64 -1.01
CA TYR A 243 5.44 -15.91 -0.38
C TYR A 243 6.33 -16.80 0.51
N TYR A 244 6.61 -18.03 0.08
CA TYR A 244 7.25 -19.06 0.91
C TYR A 244 8.53 -18.61 1.62
N LEU A 245 9.44 -17.93 0.91
CA LEU A 245 10.71 -17.49 1.52
C LEU A 245 10.51 -16.40 2.59
N GLU A 246 9.49 -15.56 2.45
CA GLU A 246 9.14 -14.58 3.48
C GLU A 246 8.45 -15.26 4.67
N TRP A 247 7.54 -16.20 4.41
CA TRP A 247 6.92 -17.02 5.44
C TRP A 247 7.98 -17.74 6.30
N GLN A 248 8.94 -18.42 5.66
CA GLN A 248 10.01 -19.12 6.37
C GLN A 248 10.82 -18.17 7.26
N ARG A 249 11.28 -17.05 6.69
CA ARG A 249 12.04 -16.02 7.43
C ARG A 249 11.28 -15.47 8.64
N LEU A 250 9.97 -15.22 8.48
CA LEU A 250 9.14 -14.68 9.56
C LEU A 250 8.92 -15.69 10.69
N ASN A 251 8.81 -16.99 10.39
CA ASN A 251 8.69 -18.01 11.43
C ASN A 251 10.02 -18.23 12.16
N GLU A 252 11.15 -18.31 11.46
CA GLU A 252 12.48 -18.38 12.08
C GLU A 252 12.74 -17.18 13.01
N LEU A 253 12.28 -15.99 12.61
CA LEU A 253 12.37 -14.79 13.44
C LEU A 253 11.44 -14.86 14.66
N ALA A 254 10.22 -15.38 14.49
CA ALA A 254 9.25 -15.54 15.57
C ALA A 254 9.67 -16.59 16.61
N GLU A 255 10.37 -17.64 16.21
CA GLU A 255 10.94 -18.64 17.12
C GLU A 255 12.03 -18.01 18.01
N LYS A 256 12.90 -17.19 17.42
CA LYS A 256 13.96 -16.47 18.16
C LYS A 256 13.44 -15.31 19.01
N HIS A 257 12.31 -14.74 18.59
CA HIS A 257 11.71 -13.56 19.20
C HIS A 257 10.20 -13.75 19.39
N PRO A 258 9.77 -14.54 20.40
CA PRO A 258 8.36 -14.83 20.66
C PRO A 258 7.51 -13.57 20.84
N GLU A 259 8.12 -12.45 21.26
CA GLU A 259 7.45 -11.17 21.45
C GLU A 259 7.06 -10.45 20.15
N LEU A 260 7.41 -11.00 18.98
CA LEU A 260 6.92 -10.58 17.66
C LEU A 260 5.56 -11.21 17.29
N VAL A 261 5.14 -12.23 18.04
CA VAL A 261 3.86 -12.92 17.86
C VAL A 261 2.83 -12.36 18.84
N LEU A 262 1.65 -12.05 18.34
CA LEU A 262 0.49 -11.68 19.15
C LEU A 262 -0.61 -12.71 18.98
N ASP A 263 -0.88 -13.48 20.02
CA ASP A 263 -2.10 -14.28 20.11
C ASP A 263 -3.25 -13.40 20.58
N ILE A 264 -4.18 -13.10 19.66
CA ILE A 264 -5.32 -12.23 19.94
C ILE A 264 -6.33 -12.93 20.84
N ASP A 265 -6.50 -14.25 20.71
CA ASP A 265 -7.47 -14.99 21.51
C ASP A 265 -7.01 -15.06 22.96
N SER A 266 -5.74 -15.43 23.16
CA SER A 266 -5.11 -15.41 24.49
C SER A 266 -5.10 -13.99 25.09
N TYR A 267 -4.86 -12.96 24.28
CA TYR A 267 -4.91 -11.57 24.73
C TYR A 267 -6.31 -11.15 25.19
N LYS A 268 -7.37 -11.51 24.45
CA LYS A 268 -8.76 -11.20 24.81
C LYS A 268 -9.16 -11.85 26.12
N ILE A 269 -8.87 -13.14 26.29
CA ILE A 269 -9.17 -13.87 27.54
C ILE A 269 -8.46 -13.22 28.73
N LYS A 270 -7.17 -12.86 28.56
CA LYS A 270 -6.44 -12.16 29.62
C LYS A 270 -7.07 -10.81 29.94
N LYS A 271 -7.48 -10.05 28.92
CA LYS A 271 -8.09 -8.73 29.10
C LYS A 271 -9.45 -8.79 29.78
N GLU A 272 -10.26 -9.80 29.46
CA GLU A 272 -11.55 -10.03 30.13
C GLU A 272 -11.35 -10.31 31.62
N ARG A 273 -10.39 -11.17 31.98
CA ARG A 273 -10.04 -11.43 33.39
C ARG A 273 -9.54 -10.17 34.11
N GLU A 274 -8.68 -9.37 33.47
CA GLU A 274 -8.23 -8.09 34.04
C GLU A 274 -9.40 -7.14 34.31
N ILE A 275 -10.39 -7.08 33.40
CA ILE A 275 -11.57 -6.23 33.56
C ILE A 275 -12.46 -6.76 34.71
N GLU A 276 -12.65 -8.07 34.80
CA GLU A 276 -13.39 -8.68 35.91
C GLU A 276 -12.72 -8.42 37.27
N GLU A 277 -11.40 -8.52 37.35
CA GLU A 277 -10.63 -8.19 38.56
C GLU A 277 -10.75 -6.72 38.94
N GLN A 278 -10.64 -5.81 37.95
CA GLN A 278 -10.83 -4.37 38.16
C GLN A 278 -12.24 -4.05 38.65
N TYR A 279 -13.25 -4.69 38.08
CA TYR A 279 -14.64 -4.53 38.52
C TYR A 279 -14.84 -5.02 39.95
N LYS A 280 -14.32 -6.20 40.30
CA LYS A 280 -14.40 -6.72 41.68
C LYS A 280 -13.73 -5.80 42.69
N ALA A 281 -12.52 -5.32 42.39
CA ALA A 281 -11.80 -4.38 43.25
C ALA A 281 -12.56 -3.05 43.42
N TYR A 282 -13.20 -2.57 42.36
CA TYR A 282 -14.03 -1.36 42.42
C TYR A 282 -15.29 -1.56 43.27
N MET A 283 -15.97 -2.71 43.15
CA MET A 283 -17.12 -3.04 43.98
C MET A 283 -16.75 -3.17 45.46
N GLU A 284 -15.61 -3.80 45.77
CA GLU A 284 -15.09 -3.90 47.14
C GLU A 284 -14.80 -2.52 47.75
N TYR A 285 -14.20 -1.62 46.95
CA TYR A 285 -14.00 -0.22 47.35
C TYR A 285 -15.34 0.49 47.65
N LEU A 286 -16.35 0.33 46.80
CA LEU A 286 -17.68 0.91 47.03
C LEU A 286 -18.35 0.37 48.29
N ASP A 287 -18.27 -0.93 48.55
CA ASP A 287 -18.83 -1.55 49.77
C ASP A 287 -18.18 -0.99 51.04
N VAL A 288 -16.87 -0.73 51.02
CA VAL A 288 -16.16 -0.10 52.14
C VAL A 288 -16.64 1.35 52.34
N GLU A 289 -16.83 2.10 51.26
CA GLU A 289 -17.24 3.50 51.34
C GLU A 289 -18.70 3.64 51.82
N ILE A 290 -19.61 2.80 51.32
CA ILE A 290 -21.01 2.75 51.79
C ILE A 290 -21.06 2.43 53.29
N LYS A 291 -20.24 1.49 53.77
CA LYS A 291 -20.20 1.14 55.19
C LYS A 291 -19.76 2.32 56.06
N LYS A 292 -18.79 3.12 55.61
CA LYS A 292 -18.37 4.34 56.32
C LYS A 292 -19.52 5.33 56.41
N ASP A 293 -20.19 5.63 55.29
CA ASP A 293 -21.33 6.57 55.25
C ASP A 293 -22.46 6.14 56.19
N THR A 294 -22.76 4.83 56.26
CA THR A 294 -23.78 4.31 57.19
C THR A 294 -23.37 4.25 58.66
N SER A 295 -22.07 4.38 58.97
CA SER A 295 -21.56 4.39 60.34
C SER A 295 -21.41 5.79 60.94
N GLU A 296 -21.43 6.83 60.09
CA GLU A 296 -21.37 8.24 60.47
C GLU A 296 -22.77 8.90 60.54
N ALA A 297 -23.83 8.18 60.17
CA ALA A 297 -25.24 8.58 60.26
C ALA A 297 -25.95 7.93 61.47
#